data_AF-A0A971X335-F1
#
_entry.id   AF-A0A971X335-F1
#
_cell.length_a   1.000
_cell.length_b   1.000
_cell.length_c   1.000
_cell.angle_alpha   90.00
_cell.angle_beta   90.00
_cell.angle_gamma   90.00
#
_symmetry.space_group_name_H-M   'P 1'
#
loop_
_entity.id
_entity.type
_entity.pdbx_description
1 polymer ?
#
loop_
_entity_poly.entity_id
_entity_poly.type
_entity_poly.pdbx_seq_one_letter_code
_entity_poly.pdbx_strand_id
1 'polypeptide(L)' 'TQTCSCCGELSPNSPKGRAGLGIREWACGCGATNDRDINAARNILALGHQRLAGGIPAPLGRGGCQRCKAKRSAHGICD' A
#
# COMPACT_ATOMS: atom_id res chain seq x y z
N THR A 1 -1.35 2.07 -7.52
CA THR A 1 -0.15 1.61 -6.76
C THR A 1 1.07 1.72 -7.67
N GLN A 2 2.28 1.76 -7.10
CA GLN A 2 3.53 1.82 -7.89
C GLN A 2 4.14 0.43 -8.14
N THR A 3 3.72 -0.56 -7.37
CA THR A 3 4.14 -1.95 -7.52
C THR A 3 3.50 -2.57 -8.77
N CYS A 4 4.29 -3.28 -9.56
CA CYS A 4 3.77 -4.01 -10.71
C CYS A 4 2.93 -5.20 -10.25
N SER A 5 1.70 -5.32 -10.76
CA SER A 5 0.84 -6.48 -10.46
C SER A 5 1.32 -7.78 -11.12
N CYS A 6 2.21 -7.73 -12.11
CA CYS A 6 2.76 -8.91 -12.77
C CYS A 6 3.93 -9.53 -11.98
N CYS A 7 4.95 -8.74 -11.63
CA CYS A 7 6.14 -9.25 -10.94
C CYS A 7 6.21 -8.90 -9.44
N GLY A 8 5.34 -8.03 -8.94
CA GLY A 8 5.36 -7.60 -7.54
C GLY A 8 6.46 -6.60 -7.18
N GLU A 9 7.29 -6.17 -8.14
CA GLU A 9 8.39 -5.23 -7.88
C GLU A 9 7.97 -3.76 -8.03
N LEU A 10 8.64 -2.88 -7.27
CA LEU A 10 8.54 -1.44 -7.42
C LEU A 10 9.49 -0.98 -8.54
N SER A 11 8.99 -0.93 -9.76
CA SER A 11 9.82 -0.58 -10.91
C SER A 11 10.47 0.82 -10.78
N PRO A 12 11.69 1.03 -11.30
CA PRO A 12 12.26 2.36 -11.48
C PRO A 12 11.36 3.27 -12.35
N ASN A 13 10.71 2.68 -13.35
CA ASN A 13 9.82 3.38 -14.28
C ASN A 13 8.42 3.63 -13.72
N SER A 14 8.10 3.09 -12.53
CA SER A 14 6.79 3.33 -11.91
C SER A 14 6.66 4.82 -11.56
N PRO A 15 5.48 5.43 -11.70
CA PRO A 15 5.31 6.85 -11.40
C PRO A 15 5.66 7.17 -9.95
N LYS A 16 6.47 8.20 -9.68
CA LYS A 16 6.95 8.55 -8.31
C LYS A 16 6.34 9.84 -7.78
N GLY A 17 6.13 9.89 -6.47
CA GLY A 17 5.55 11.06 -5.78
C GLY A 17 4.10 11.38 -6.19
N ARG A 18 3.52 12.42 -5.57
CA ARG A 18 2.12 12.80 -5.83
C ARG A 18 1.91 13.28 -7.27
N ALA A 19 2.87 14.02 -7.83
CA ALA A 19 2.81 14.50 -9.21
C ALA A 19 2.88 13.34 -10.23
N GLY A 20 3.74 12.35 -9.99
CA GLY A 20 3.85 11.18 -10.86
C GLY A 20 2.59 10.33 -10.88
N LEU A 21 1.80 10.31 -9.80
CA LEU A 21 0.53 9.57 -9.79
C LEU A 21 -0.47 10.02 -10.87
N GLY A 22 -0.30 11.18 -11.52
CA GLY A 22 -1.09 11.57 -12.69
C GLY A 22 -0.84 10.72 -13.95
N ILE A 23 0.30 10.04 -14.04
CA ILE A 23 0.67 9.18 -15.18
C ILE A 23 -0.25 7.96 -15.21
N ARG A 24 -0.97 7.78 -16.31
CA ARG A 24 -1.91 6.66 -16.49
C ARG A 24 -1.23 5.37 -16.90
N GLU A 25 -0.24 5.43 -17.78
CA GLU A 25 0.40 4.23 -18.30
C GLU A 25 1.90 4.25 -18.05
N TRP A 26 2.46 3.09 -17.67
CA TRP A 26 3.90 2.93 -17.49
C TRP A 26 4.34 1.49 -17.75
N ALA A 27 5.56 1.32 -18.26
CA ALA A 27 6.17 0.03 -18.54
C ALA A 27 7.05 -0.44 -17.37
N CYS A 28 6.84 -1.68 -16.92
CA CYS A 28 7.68 -2.33 -15.93
C CYS A 28 8.91 -2.97 -16.57
N GLY A 29 10.00 -3.10 -15.82
CA GLY A 29 11.21 -3.81 -16.26
C GLY A 29 10.98 -5.30 -16.55
N CYS A 30 9.90 -5.89 -16.02
CA CYS A 30 9.48 -7.25 -16.37
C CYS A 30 8.79 -7.36 -17.74
N GLY A 31 8.62 -6.26 -18.48
CA GLY A 31 7.96 -6.22 -19.78
C GLY A 31 6.45 -5.95 -19.74
N ALA A 32 5.83 -5.87 -18.54
CA ALA A 32 4.41 -5.56 -18.42
C ALA A 32 4.12 -4.06 -18.56
N THR A 33 3.15 -3.71 -19.39
CA THR A 33 2.55 -2.36 -19.42
C THR A 33 1.40 -2.29 -18.41
N ASN A 34 1.42 -1.25 -17.59
CA ASN A 34 0.46 -1.07 -16.50
C ASN A 34 -0.33 0.22 -16.71
N ASP A 35 -1.66 0.10 -16.76
CA ASP A 35 -2.55 1.22 -16.44
C ASP A 35 -2.64 1.39 -14.93
N ARG A 36 -2.54 2.63 -14.43
CA ARG A 36 -2.46 2.98 -13.01
C ARG A 36 -3.66 2.45 -12.21
N ASP A 37 -4.86 2.57 -12.75
CA ASP A 37 -6.11 2.27 -12.03
C ASP A 37 -6.38 0.76 -12.07
N ILE A 38 -6.18 0.12 -13.23
CA ILE A 38 -6.26 -1.35 -13.38
C ILE A 38 -5.19 -2.05 -12.53
N ASN A 39 -3.95 -1.56 -12.55
CA ASN A 39 -2.86 -2.12 -11.74
C ASN A 39 -3.14 -1.92 -10.24
N ALA A 40 -3.75 -0.80 -9.84
CA ALA A 40 -4.17 -0.60 -8.46
C ALA A 40 -5.23 -1.61 -8.03
N ALA A 41 -6.26 -1.83 -8.86
CA ALA A 41 -7.31 -2.81 -8.60
C ALA A 41 -6.73 -4.23 -8.45
N ARG A 42 -5.82 -4.65 -9.34
CA ARG A 42 -5.14 -5.95 -9.25
C ARG A 42 -4.34 -6.12 -7.96
N ASN A 43 -3.59 -5.11 -7.56
CA ASN A 43 -2.83 -5.15 -6.31
C ASN A 43 -3.75 -5.21 -5.08
N ILE A 44 -4.86 -4.47 -5.07
CA ILE A 44 -5.86 -4.53 -4.00
C ILE A 44 -6.49 -5.92 -3.91
N LEU A 45 -6.87 -6.50 -5.06
CA LEU A 45 -7.41 -7.86 -5.13
C LEU A 45 -6.44 -8.89 -4.57
N ALA A 46 -5.16 -8.84 -4.97
CA ALA A 46 -4.13 -9.74 -4.49
C ALA A 46 -3.92 -9.64 -2.96
N LEU A 47 -3.83 -8.41 -2.43
CA LEU A 47 -3.76 -8.18 -0.98
C LEU A 47 -5.02 -8.66 -0.25
N GLY A 48 -6.20 -8.52 -0.85
CA GLY A 48 -7.47 -9.03 -0.34
C GLY A 48 -7.46 -10.55 -0.21
N HIS A 49 -7.00 -11.27 -1.24
CA HIS A 49 -6.86 -12.72 -1.20
C HIS A 49 -5.84 -13.17 -0.14
N GLN A 50 -4.73 -12.46 0.03
CA GLN A 50 -3.76 -12.76 1.11
C GLN A 50 -4.37 -12.60 2.50
N ARG A 51 -5.17 -11.55 2.73
CA ARG A 51 -5.87 -11.35 4.01
C ARG A 51 -6.86 -12.47 4.31
N LEU A 52 -7.56 -12.98 3.30
CA LEU A 52 -8.48 -14.11 3.48
C LEU A 52 -7.71 -15.42 3.80
N ALA A 53 -6.55 -15.63 3.19
CA ALA A 53 -5.71 -16.80 3.47
C ALA A 53 -5.19 -16.82 4.92
N GLY A 54 -4.96 -15.66 5.53
CA GLY A 54 -4.53 -15.55 6.94
C GLY A 54 -5.64 -15.71 7.98
N GLY A 55 -6.90 -15.82 7.55
CA GLY A 55 -8.07 -15.73 8.41
C GLY A 55 -8.34 -14.31 8.90
N ILE A 56 -9.61 -13.97 9.12
CA ILE A 56 -9.99 -12.76 9.86
C ILE A 56 -9.97 -13.17 11.33
N PRO A 57 -9.04 -12.70 12.18
CA PRO A 57 -9.14 -12.96 13.61
C PRO A 57 -10.48 -12.39 14.07
N ALA A 58 -11.30 -13.23 14.70
CA ALA A 58 -12.54 -12.78 15.31
C ALA A 58 -12.22 -11.56 16.19
N PRO A 59 -12.98 -10.46 16.09
CA PRO A 59 -12.70 -9.28 16.90
C PRO A 59 -12.91 -9.66 18.36
N LEU A 60 -11.83 -9.95 19.07
CA LEU A 60 -11.82 -9.86 20.52
C LEU A 60 -12.21 -8.41 20.82
N GLY A 61 -13.31 -8.24 21.56
CA GLY A 61 -14.08 -7.01 21.65
C GLY A 61 -13.25 -5.73 21.82
N ARG A 62 -13.81 -4.63 21.27
CA ARG A 62 -13.39 -3.23 21.43
C ARG A 62 -12.35 -3.01 22.53
N GLY A 63 -11.08 -2.83 22.14
CA GLY A 63 -10.00 -2.56 23.07
C GLY A 63 -8.79 -1.92 22.41
N GLY A 64 -8.80 -0.59 22.31
CA GLY A 64 -7.57 0.22 22.28
C GLY A 64 -7.09 0.71 20.91
N CYS A 65 -6.99 2.03 20.78
CA CYS A 65 -6.17 2.70 19.79
C CYS A 65 -4.68 2.33 20.03
N GLN A 66 -4.09 1.42 19.24
CA GLN A 66 -2.64 1.16 19.26
C GLN A 66 -1.80 2.28 18.62
N ARG A 67 -2.28 3.53 18.61
CA ARG A 67 -1.45 4.66 18.15
C ARG A 67 -0.94 5.49 19.31
N CYS A 68 -0.04 4.87 20.08
CA CYS A 68 0.97 5.57 20.90
C CYS A 68 2.15 4.61 21.14
N LYS A 69 2.93 4.29 20.10
CA LYS A 69 4.32 3.86 20.32
C LYS A 69 5.05 5.09 20.84
N ALA A 70 5.26 5.10 22.16
CA ALA A 70 5.95 6.12 22.93
C ALA A 70 7.18 6.67 22.19
N LYS A 71 7.13 7.95 21.80
CA LYS A 71 8.31 8.80 21.89
C LYS A 71 8.20 9.51 23.23
N ARG A 72 8.98 9.05 24.22
CA ARG A 72 9.29 9.89 25.38
C ARG A 72 10.14 11.04 24.85
N SER A 73 9.51 12.18 24.54
CA SER A 73 10.20 13.46 24.51
C SER A 73 9.77 14.21 25.76
N ALA A 74 10.75 14.65 26.55
CA ALA A 74 10.54 15.62 27.62
C ALA A 74 10.16 16.95 26.97
N HIS A 75 9.17 17.65 27.54
CA HIS A 75 8.43 18.81 26.99
C HIS A 75 7.43 18.43 25.88
N GLY A 76 6.13 18.64 25.99
CA GLY A 76 5.34 19.49 26.89
C GLY A 76 4.29 20.20 26.04
N ILE A 77 3.01 19.90 26.30
CA ILE A 77 1.78 20.57 25.82
C ILE A 77 1.38 20.27 24.36
N CYS A 78 0.12 19.87 24.22
CA CYS A 78 -0.59 19.62 22.96
C CYS A 78 -1.59 20.76 22.73
N ASP A 79 -1.42 21.48 21.61
CA ASP A 79 -2.48 22.25 20.94
C ASP A 79 -3.02 21.44 19.74
#